data_AF-K1U9L4-F1
#
_entry.id   AF-K1U9L4-F1
#
_cell.length_a   1.000
_cell.length_b   1.000
_cell.length_c   1.000
_cell.angle_alpha   90.00
_cell.angle_beta   90.00
_cell.angle_gamma   90.00
#
_symmetry.space_group_name_H-M   'P 1'
#
loop_
_entity.id
_entity.type
_entity.pdbx_description
1 polymer ?
#
loop_
_entity_poly.entity_id
_entity_poly.type
_entity_poly.pdbx_seq_one_letter_code
_entity_poly.pdbx_strand_id
1 'polypeptide(L)' 'MGTLYGVDGDLLERQYRNHLSNYLHWNQLGHAENWLLFEKNIGAYVCIDEVALSRGELYTVLINKETYG' A
#
# COMPACT_ATOMS: atom_id res chain seq x y z
N MET A 1 8.97 -25.85 5.66
CA MET A 1 10.04 -25.56 6.64
C MET A 1 9.59 -24.74 7.86
N GLY A 2 8.38 -24.12 7.90
CA GLY A 2 7.90 -23.36 9.07
C GLY A 2 7.34 -24.20 10.22
N THR A 3 6.93 -25.44 9.98
CA THR A 3 6.25 -26.31 10.96
C THR A 3 7.19 -26.98 11.98
N LEU A 4 8.50 -26.77 11.91
CA LEU A 4 9.48 -27.44 12.78
C LEU A 4 9.69 -26.72 14.14
N TYR A 5 9.26 -25.46 14.26
CA TYR A 5 9.51 -24.62 15.45
C TYR A 5 8.25 -24.10 16.15
N GLY A 6 7.05 -24.52 15.74
CA GLY A 6 5.79 -24.05 16.34
C GLY A 6 5.54 -22.54 16.16
N VAL A 7 6.25 -21.90 15.24
CA VAL A 7 6.09 -20.47 14.93
C VAL A 7 5.12 -20.34 13.78
N ASP A 8 3.98 -19.70 14.04
CA ASP A 8 2.98 -19.39 13.03
C ASP A 8 3.51 -18.25 12.15
N GLY A 9 3.75 -18.55 10.86
CA GLY A 9 4.38 -17.61 9.92
C GLY A 9 3.57 -16.32 9.77
N ASP A 10 2.24 -16.44 9.76
CA ASP A 10 1.30 -15.30 9.70
C ASP A 10 1.43 -14.38 10.92
N LEU A 11 1.61 -14.98 12.10
CA LEU A 11 1.76 -14.23 13.35
C LEU A 11 3.10 -13.48 13.39
N LEU A 12 4.17 -14.11 12.90
CA LEU A 12 5.49 -13.50 12.79
C LEU A 12 5.48 -12.35 11.78
N GLU A 13 4.89 -12.54 10.60
CA GLU A 13 4.78 -11.49 9.58
C GLU A 13 3.94 -10.31 10.08
N ARG A 14 2.87 -10.55 10.85
CA ARG A 14 2.07 -9.49 11.47
C ARG A 14 2.84 -8.73 12.54
N GLN A 15 3.55 -9.42 13.42
CA GLN A 15 4.33 -8.79 14.50
C GLN A 15 5.52 -8.01 13.97
N TYR A 16 6.20 -8.53 12.95
CA TYR A 16 7.36 -7.89 12.32
C TYR A 16 7.00 -7.07 11.08
N ARG A 17 5.71 -6.80 10.84
CA ARG A 17 5.26 -6.05 9.65
C ARG A 17 6.02 -4.75 9.48
N ASN A 18 6.26 -3.99 10.55
CA ASN A 18 6.97 -2.72 10.48
C ASN A 18 8.45 -2.87 10.10
N HIS A 19 9.07 -3.99 10.46
CA HIS A 19 10.47 -4.29 10.14
C HIS A 19 10.62 -4.93 8.75
N LEU A 20 9.67 -5.78 8.37
CA LEU A 20 9.69 -6.53 7.10
C LEU A 20 9.13 -5.71 5.92
N SER A 21 8.17 -4.82 6.16
CA SER A 21 7.55 -4.03 5.10
C SER A 21 8.42 -2.89 4.57
N ASN A 22 9.55 -2.59 5.23
CA ASN A 22 10.38 -1.40 4.96
C ASN A 22 9.59 -0.08 4.97
N TYR A 23 8.40 -0.05 5.56
CA TYR A 23 7.53 1.13 5.59
C TYR A 23 8.24 2.35 6.18
N LEU A 24 9.01 2.16 7.26
CA LEU A 24 9.78 3.23 7.92
C LEU A 24 10.97 3.75 7.08
N HIS A 25 11.48 2.95 6.14
CA HIS A 25 12.58 3.32 5.23
C HIS A 25 12.07 3.71 3.85
N TRP A 26 10.76 3.78 3.66
CA TRP A 26 10.19 4.13 2.38
C TRP A 26 10.49 5.60 2.09
N ASN A 27 11.21 5.86 1.00
CA ASN A 27 11.59 7.23 0.60
C ASN A 27 10.38 8.17 0.47
N GLN A 28 9.22 7.61 0.13
CA GLN A 28 7.99 8.39 0.00
C GLN A 28 7.22 8.59 1.31
N LEU A 29 7.66 8.02 2.43
CA LEU A 29 6.95 8.10 3.72
C LEU A 29 6.64 9.54 4.14
N GLY A 30 7.58 10.47 3.94
CA GLY A 30 7.41 11.87 4.32
C GLY A 30 6.40 12.65 3.47
N HIS A 31 6.20 12.27 2.20
CA HIS A 31 5.23 12.93 1.31
C HIS A 31 3.99 12.10 1.01
N ALA A 32 3.96 10.84 1.43
CA ALA A 32 2.85 9.91 1.24
C ALA A 32 1.56 10.37 1.91
N GLU A 33 1.66 11.22 2.94
CA GLU A 33 0.50 11.88 3.56
C GLU A 33 -0.18 12.88 2.60
N ASN A 34 0.59 13.49 1.69
CA ASN A 34 0.08 14.49 0.74
C ASN A 34 -0.36 13.85 -0.58
N TRP A 35 0.49 13.00 -1.17
CA TRP A 35 0.19 12.32 -2.42
C TRP A 35 1.12 11.13 -2.66
N LEU A 36 0.64 10.18 -3.46
CA LEU A 36 1.39 9.00 -3.85
C LEU A 36 1.20 8.76 -5.35
N LEU A 37 2.29 8.76 -6.11
CA LEU A 37 2.26 8.56 -7.56
C LEU A 37 3.08 7.34 -7.95
N PHE A 38 2.44 6.44 -8.69
CA PHE A 38 3.10 5.32 -9.32
C PHE A 38 3.09 5.54 -10.83
N GLU A 39 4.19 6.07 -11.36
CA GLU A 39 4.31 6.42 -12.79
C GLU A 39 4.01 5.23 -13.72
N LYS A 40 4.37 4.01 -13.30
CA LYS A 40 4.08 2.76 -14.02
C LYS A 40 2.58 2.50 -14.22
N ASN A 41 1.74 3.10 -13.39
CA ASN A 41 0.30 2.93 -13.44
C ASN A 41 -0.38 4.04 -14.25
N ILE A 42 0.33 5.05 -14.77
CA ILE A 42 -0.28 6.11 -15.59
C ILE A 42 -0.49 5.60 -17.02
N GLY A 43 -1.74 5.50 -17.44
CA GLY A 43 -2.14 5.08 -18.78
C GLY A 43 -2.99 6.13 -19.49
N ALA A 44 -3.41 5.83 -20.72
CA ALA A 44 -4.23 6.73 -21.51
C ALA A 44 -5.66 6.87 -20.96
N TYR A 45 -6.16 5.85 -20.26
CA TYR A 45 -7.48 5.86 -19.63
C TYR A 45 -7.37 5.92 -18.10
N VAL A 46 -7.45 7.13 -17.56
CA VAL A 46 -7.47 7.38 -16.12
C VAL A 46 -8.87 7.76 -15.64
N CYS A 47 -9.21 7.32 -14.44
CA CYS A 47 -10.43 7.67 -13.71
C CYS A 47 -10.04 8.36 -12.40
N ILE A 48 -10.84 9.33 -12.00
CA ILE A 48 -10.74 9.99 -10.70
C ILE A 48 -11.83 9.39 -9.81
N ASP A 49 -11.47 8.99 -8.61
CA ASP A 49 -12.41 8.50 -7.60
C ASP A 49 -12.12 9.15 -6.24
N GLU A 50 -13.12 9.19 -5.37
CA GLU A 50 -13.00 9.74 -4.02
C GLU A 50 -13.31 8.66 -2.98
N VAL A 51 -12.35 8.40 -2.11
CA VAL A 51 -12.46 7.39 -1.05
C VAL A 51 -12.32 8.07 0.30
N ALA A 52 -13.37 7.98 1.11
CA ALA A 52 -13.31 8.35 2.51
C ALA A 52 -12.72 7.18 3.31
N LEU A 53 -11.48 7.31 3.79
CA LEU A 53 -10.91 6.37 4.73
C LEU A 53 -11.43 6.68 6.14
N SER A 54 -11.47 5.65 6.99
CA SER A 54 -11.88 5.80 8.38
C SER A 54 -11.03 6.86 9.09
N ARG A 55 -11.65 7.66 9.98
CA ARG A 55 -11.08 8.85 10.67
C ARG A 55 -11.26 10.20 9.96
N GLY A 56 -12.15 10.27 8.97
CA GLY A 56 -12.56 11.55 8.37
C GLY A 56 -11.59 12.08 7.31
N GLU A 57 -10.70 11.22 6.83
CA GLU A 57 -9.73 11.53 5.79
C GLU A 57 -10.34 11.22 4.42
N LEU A 58 -10.40 12.21 3.54
CA LEU A 58 -10.88 12.07 2.16
C LEU A 58 -9.68 12.02 1.22
N TYR A 59 -9.60 10.96 0.43
CA TYR A 59 -8.54 10.77 -0.55
C TYR A 59 -9.11 10.78 -1.95
N THR A 60 -8.51 11.58 -2.83
CA THR A 60 -8.74 11.49 -4.27
C THR A 60 -7.76 10.48 -4.86
N VAL A 61 -8.28 9.41 -5.45
CA VAL A 61 -7.48 8.33 -6.02
C VAL A 61 -7.56 8.42 -7.54
N LEU A 62 -6.38 8.36 -8.19
CA LEU A 62 -6.27 8.25 -9.64
C LEU A 62 -6.03 6.79 -10.02
N ILE A 63 -6.98 6.21 -10.75
CA ILE A 63 -6.97 4.79 -11.13
C ILE A 63 -6.86 4.68 -12.64
N ASN A 64 -5.93 3.89 -13.13
CA ASN A 64 -5.86 3.52 -14.54
C ASN A 64 -6.81 2.36 -14.83
N LYS A 65 -7.74 2.55 -15.79
CA LYS A 65 -8.71 1.53 -16.18
C LYS A 65 -8.18 0.53 -17.21
N GLU A 66 -6.99 0.75 -17.78
CA GLU A 66 -6.40 -0.17 -18.76
C GLU A 66 -5.84 -1.44 -18.12
N THR A 67 -5.70 -1.47 -16.79
CA THR A 67 -5.22 -2.65 -16.08
C THR A 67 -6.34 -3.69 -15.96
N TYR A 68 -6.29 -4.71 -16.81
CA TYR A 68 -6.96 -5.99 -16.57
C TYR A 68 -6.08 -6.84 -15.64
N GLY A 69 -6.68 -7.41 -14.59
CA GLY A 69 -6.00 -8.25 -13.60
C GLY A 69 -5.42 -9.54 -14.17
#